data_AF-A0A3D1STU5-F1
#
_entry.id   AF-A0A3D1STU5-F1
#
_cell.length_a   1.000
_cell.length_b   1.000
_cell.length_c   1.000
_cell.angle_alpha   90.00
_cell.angle_beta   90.00
_cell.angle_gamma   90.00
#
_symmetry.space_group_name_H-M   'P 1'
#
loop_
_entity.id
_entity.type
_entity.pdbx_description
1 polymer ?
#
loop_
_entity_poly.entity_id
_entity_poly.type
_entity_poly.pdbx_seq_one_letter_code
_entity_poly.pdbx_strand_id
1 'polypeptide(L)'
;LSTSPGLITVWLVANDFVDGVSYDAYIHDLNTLLGQLHTNSHASLVMANLPDLTRLPAFANLTSTQKAQMLVQIKRWNTGIATSAAHYNVRLVDLFNHGSQLTAHPEYISGDGFHPSPAGYVQLANIFWLAIQG
;
A
#
# COMPACT_ATOMS: atom_id res chain seq x y z
N LEU A 1 3.78 -28.84 -5.05
CA LEU A 1 2.43 -28.30 -5.34
C LEU A 1 2.57 -27.32 -6.49
N SER A 2 1.92 -27.58 -7.63
CA SER A 2 1.67 -26.52 -8.62
C SER A 2 0.34 -25.90 -8.24
N THR A 3 0.37 -24.66 -7.75
CA THR A 3 -0.83 -23.89 -7.43
C THR A 3 -1.13 -22.98 -8.61
N SER A 4 -2.37 -22.97 -9.09
CA SER A 4 -2.88 -22.01 -10.07
C SER A 4 -3.84 -21.06 -9.36
N PRO A 5 -3.36 -19.98 -8.73
CA PRO A 5 -4.22 -19.07 -7.97
C PRO A 5 -5.16 -18.32 -8.92
N GLY A 6 -6.40 -18.08 -8.48
CA GLY A 6 -7.35 -17.20 -9.18
C GLY A 6 -7.19 -15.72 -8.83
N LEU A 7 -6.59 -15.41 -7.66
CA LEU A 7 -6.41 -14.07 -7.13
C LEU A 7 -5.05 -13.95 -6.45
N ILE A 8 -4.37 -12.83 -6.67
CA ILE A 8 -3.15 -12.44 -5.94
C ILE A 8 -3.34 -11.01 -5.44
N THR A 9 -3.17 -10.82 -4.13
CA THR A 9 -3.20 -9.50 -3.48
C THR A 9 -1.79 -9.11 -3.04
N VAL A 10 -1.38 -7.87 -3.31
CA VAL A 10 -0.04 -7.34 -2.96
C VAL A 10 -0.16 -6.07 -2.11
N TRP A 11 0.55 -6.01 -0.99
CA TRP A 11 0.74 -4.78 -0.23
C TRP A 11 2.05 -4.85 0.55
N LEU A 12 3.10 -4.23 0.01
CA LEU A 12 4.47 -4.34 0.53
C LEU A 12 5.10 -2.98 0.87
N VAL A 13 4.45 -1.87 0.48
CA VAL A 13 5.08 -0.54 0.42
C VAL A 13 5.39 0.10 1.77
N ALA A 14 4.63 -0.20 2.83
CA ALA A 14 4.68 0.56 4.07
C ALA A 14 6.03 0.43 4.80
N ASN A 15 6.59 -0.78 4.90
CA ASN A 15 7.86 -1.01 5.59
C ASN A 15 9.03 -0.47 4.79
N ASP A 16 9.12 -0.76 3.50
CA ASP A 16 10.15 -0.20 2.61
C ASP A 16 10.24 1.33 2.68
N PHE A 17 9.09 2.00 2.70
CA PHE A 17 9.03 3.45 2.83
C PHE A 17 9.60 3.95 4.16
N VAL A 18 9.33 3.24 5.27
CA VAL A 18 9.76 3.65 6.63
C VAL A 18 11.21 3.25 6.91
N ASP A 19 11.66 2.11 6.39
CA ASP A 19 13.01 1.59 6.57
C ASP A 19 14.04 2.26 5.64
N GLY A 20 13.59 3.20 4.80
CA GLY A 20 14.47 4.05 3.99
C GLY A 20 14.94 3.40 2.69
N VAL A 21 14.20 2.41 2.17
CA VAL A 21 14.41 1.92 0.81
C VAL A 21 14.25 3.08 -0.17
N SER A 22 15.16 3.19 -1.14
CA SER A 22 15.07 4.27 -2.12
C SER A 22 13.85 4.06 -3.04
N TYR A 23 13.23 5.17 -3.45
CA TYR A 23 12.10 5.12 -4.39
C TYR A 23 12.43 4.32 -5.66
N ASP A 24 13.62 4.51 -6.23
CA ASP A 24 14.01 3.84 -7.46
C ASP A 24 14.21 2.33 -7.25
N ALA A 25 14.77 1.92 -6.10
CA ALA A 25 14.91 0.50 -5.77
C ALA A 25 13.54 -0.16 -5.57
N TYR A 26 12.65 0.46 -4.79
CA TYR A 26 11.30 -0.04 -4.58
C TYR A 26 10.51 -0.19 -5.89
N ILE A 27 10.55 0.81 -6.77
CA ILE A 27 9.85 0.75 -8.07
C ILE A 27 10.48 -0.31 -8.99
N HIS A 28 11.80 -0.49 -8.96
CA HIS A 28 12.45 -1.56 -9.70
C HIS A 28 12.00 -2.95 -9.24
N ASP A 29 12.01 -3.20 -7.93
CA ASP A 29 11.59 -4.47 -7.34
C ASP A 29 10.10 -4.74 -7.58
N LEU A 30 9.27 -3.69 -7.43
CA LEU A 30 7.84 -3.78 -7.73
C LEU A 30 7.59 -4.17 -9.20
N ASN A 31 8.24 -3.51 -10.15
CA ASN A 31 8.07 -3.84 -11.57
C ASN A 31 8.58 -5.25 -11.90
N THR A 32 9.64 -5.70 -11.24
CA THR A 32 10.15 -7.07 -11.39
C THR A 32 9.12 -8.08 -10.89
N LEU A 33 8.55 -7.88 -9.69
CA LEU A 33 7.49 -8.72 -9.14
C LEU A 33 6.26 -8.74 -10.06
N LEU A 34 5.74 -7.57 -10.43
CA LEU A 34 4.53 -7.47 -11.25
C LEU A 34 4.73 -8.04 -12.65
N GLY A 35 5.90 -7.85 -13.26
CA GLY A 35 6.24 -8.47 -14.54
C GLY A 35 6.25 -9.99 -14.47
N GLN A 36 6.85 -10.57 -13.41
CA GLN A 36 6.83 -12.02 -13.21
C GLN A 36 5.42 -12.56 -12.98
N LEU A 37 4.60 -11.88 -12.18
CA LEU A 37 3.21 -12.28 -11.94
C LEU A 37 2.38 -12.19 -13.21
N HIS A 38 2.50 -11.10 -13.97
CA HIS A 38 1.77 -10.89 -15.22
C HIS A 38 2.14 -11.93 -16.30
N THR A 39 3.42 -12.31 -16.40
CA THR A 39 3.87 -13.30 -17.39
C THR A 39 3.53 -14.73 -17.00
N ASN A 40 3.63 -15.08 -15.71
CA ASN A 40 3.59 -16.47 -15.26
C ASN A 40 2.28 -16.87 -14.55
N SER A 41 1.28 -15.98 -14.48
CA SER A 41 0.00 -16.24 -13.84
C SER A 41 -1.17 -15.73 -14.68
N HIS A 42 -2.33 -16.36 -14.51
CA HIS A 42 -3.62 -15.88 -15.02
C HIS A 42 -4.51 -15.33 -13.90
N ALA A 43 -3.98 -15.20 -12.69
CA ALA A 43 -4.70 -14.66 -11.55
C ALA A 43 -5.08 -13.19 -11.77
N SER A 44 -6.23 -12.78 -11.23
CA SER A 44 -6.50 -11.36 -11.04
C SER A 44 -5.51 -10.78 -10.04
N LEU A 45 -4.87 -9.66 -10.40
CA LEU A 45 -3.90 -8.97 -9.54
C LEU A 45 -4.55 -7.75 -8.91
N VAL A 46 -4.47 -7.66 -7.58
CA VAL A 46 -4.96 -6.51 -6.80
C VAL A 46 -3.83 -6.02 -5.89
N MET A 47 -3.56 -4.72 -5.86
CA MET A 47 -2.46 -4.16 -5.09
C MET A 47 -2.84 -2.87 -4.39
N ALA A 48 -2.36 -2.64 -3.17
CA ALA A 48 -2.55 -1.38 -2.47
C ALA A 48 -1.33 -0.45 -2.51
N ASN A 49 -1.60 0.85 -2.48
CA ASN A 49 -0.60 1.91 -2.30
C ASN A 49 -0.45 2.30 -0.81
N LEU A 50 0.28 3.38 -0.51
CA LEU A 50 0.44 3.89 0.85
C LEU A 50 -0.81 4.69 1.28
N PRO A 51 -1.37 4.45 2.48
CA PRO A 51 -2.19 5.47 3.13
C PRO A 51 -1.33 6.67 3.59
N ASP A 52 -1.96 7.74 4.05
CA ASP A 52 -1.28 8.85 4.71
C ASP A 52 -0.70 8.41 6.06
N LEU A 53 0.56 7.96 6.07
CA LEU A 53 1.27 7.52 7.25
C LEU A 53 1.55 8.67 8.24
N THR A 54 1.47 9.95 7.83
CA THR A 54 1.78 11.10 8.72
C THR A 54 0.80 11.23 9.90
N ARG A 55 -0.32 10.52 9.82
CA ARG A 55 -1.40 10.44 10.81
C ARG A 55 -1.16 9.39 11.89
N LEU A 56 -0.24 8.46 11.66
CA LEU A 56 0.02 7.37 12.59
C LEU A 56 0.73 7.86 13.86
N PRO A 57 0.38 7.32 15.05
CA PRO A 57 1.07 7.64 16.30
C PRO A 57 2.59 7.42 16.26
N ALA A 58 3.08 6.44 15.49
CA ALA A 58 4.51 6.21 15.30
C ALA A 58 5.28 7.44 14.77
N PHE A 59 4.60 8.36 14.09
CA PHE A 59 5.17 9.60 13.56
C PHE A 59 4.69 10.85 14.31
N ALA A 60 4.16 10.71 15.53
CA ALA A 60 3.66 11.84 16.33
C ALA A 60 4.73 12.89 16.65
N ASN A 61 6.00 12.46 16.81
CA ASN A 61 7.11 13.34 17.15
C ASN A 61 7.71 14.10 15.95
N LEU A 62 7.23 13.84 14.73
CA LEU A 62 7.66 14.61 13.56
C LEU A 62 7.12 16.04 13.62
N THR A 63 7.98 17.01 13.33
CA THR A 63 7.58 18.40 13.10
C THR A 63 6.64 18.52 11.90
N SER A 64 5.88 19.61 11.82
CA SER A 64 5.00 19.89 10.68
C SER A 64 5.75 19.88 9.34
N THR A 65 6.99 20.38 9.30
CA THR A 65 7.83 20.35 8.11
C THR A 65 8.21 18.93 7.70
N GLN A 66 8.59 18.08 8.66
CA GLN A 66 8.90 16.67 8.40
C GLN A 66 7.67 15.91 7.92
N LYS A 67 6.49 16.13 8.51
CA LYS A 67 5.23 15.53 8.05
C LYS A 67 4.89 15.98 6.63
N ALA A 68 5.07 17.26 6.31
CA ALA A 68 4.83 17.76 4.96
C ALA A 68 5.78 17.12 3.93
N GLN A 69 7.07 16.96 4.26
CA GLN A 69 8.05 16.28 3.42
C GLN A 69 7.69 14.80 3.22
N MET A 70 7.32 14.11 4.30
CA MET A 70 6.87 12.72 4.26
C MET A 70 5.64 12.56 3.35
N LEU A 71 4.64 13.45 3.47
CA LEU A 71 3.45 13.45 2.64
C LEU A 71 3.76 13.64 1.15
N VAL A 72 4.73 14.50 0.82
CA VAL A 72 5.21 14.65 -0.57
C VAL A 72 5.81 13.35 -1.08
N GLN A 73 6.63 12.65 -0.28
CA GLN A 73 7.19 11.36 -0.68
C GLN A 73 6.12 10.28 -0.81
N ILE A 74 5.17 10.19 0.11
CA ILE A 74 4.02 9.26 0.01
C ILE A 74 3.29 9.45 -1.32
N LYS A 75 2.98 10.70 -1.68
CA LYS A 75 2.32 11.02 -2.95
C LYS A 75 3.17 10.63 -4.16
N ARG A 76 4.48 10.90 -4.13
CA ARG A 76 5.41 10.47 -5.19
C ARG A 76 5.39 8.95 -5.37
N TRP A 77 5.49 8.20 -4.27
CA TRP A 77 5.45 6.74 -4.28
C TRP A 77 4.12 6.22 -4.82
N ASN A 78 2.99 6.78 -4.36
CA ASN A 78 1.67 6.39 -4.83
C ASN A 78 1.48 6.63 -6.34
N THR A 79 2.02 7.71 -6.90
CA THR A 79 2.02 7.94 -8.36
C THR A 79 2.82 6.87 -9.11
N GLY A 80 4.01 6.50 -8.61
CA GLY A 80 4.82 5.44 -9.18
C GLY A 80 4.10 4.08 -9.15
N ILE A 81 3.53 3.73 -8.00
CA ILE A 81 2.76 2.50 -7.81
C ILE A 81 1.55 2.45 -8.74
N ALA A 82 0.82 3.55 -8.90
CA ALA A 82 -0.32 3.62 -9.81
C ALA A 82 0.11 3.45 -11.28
N THR A 83 1.28 3.98 -11.66
CA THR A 83 1.85 3.83 -12.99
C THR A 83 2.23 2.37 -13.26
N SER A 84 2.91 1.71 -12.32
CA SER A 84 3.23 0.28 -12.39
C SER A 84 1.96 -0.57 -12.44
N ALA A 85 0.95 -0.26 -11.63
CA ALA A 85 -0.32 -0.97 -11.62
C ALA A 85 -1.02 -0.90 -12.99
N ALA A 86 -1.10 0.29 -13.59
CA ALA A 86 -1.68 0.47 -14.92
C ALA A 86 -0.90 -0.29 -16.01
N HIS A 87 0.45 -0.29 -15.94
CA HIS A 87 1.29 -0.97 -16.92
C HIS A 87 1.09 -2.49 -16.93
N TYR A 88 0.94 -3.12 -15.74
CA TYR A 88 0.77 -4.57 -15.60
C TYR A 88 -0.68 -5.01 -15.43
N ASN A 89 -1.66 -4.14 -15.70
CA ASN A 89 -3.09 -4.41 -15.54
C ASN A 89 -3.47 -4.93 -14.13
N VAL A 90 -2.84 -4.35 -13.10
CA VAL A 90 -3.13 -4.63 -11.69
C VAL A 90 -4.19 -3.65 -11.21
N ARG A 91 -5.23 -4.16 -10.54
CA ARG A 91 -6.22 -3.29 -9.93
C ARG A 91 -5.68 -2.63 -8.67
N LEU A 92 -5.67 -1.31 -8.66
CA LEU A 92 -5.17 -0.53 -7.53
C LEU A 92 -6.24 -0.34 -6.45
N VAL A 93 -5.87 -0.66 -5.22
CA VAL A 93 -6.54 -0.29 -3.98
C VAL A 93 -5.90 1.00 -3.47
N ASP A 94 -6.58 2.12 -3.66
CA ASP A 94 -6.07 3.43 -3.24
C ASP A 94 -6.38 3.69 -1.75
N LEU A 95 -5.44 3.32 -0.88
CA LEU A 95 -5.51 3.55 0.57
C LEU A 95 -5.26 5.02 0.95
N PHE A 96 -4.74 5.83 0.04
CA PHE A 96 -4.54 7.26 0.26
C PHE A 96 -5.83 8.06 0.09
N ASN A 97 -6.65 7.69 -0.90
CA ASN A 97 -7.90 8.36 -1.22
C ASN A 97 -8.92 8.31 -0.07
N HIS A 98 -10.01 9.09 -0.20
CA HIS A 98 -11.08 9.21 0.79
C HIS A 98 -10.58 9.59 2.19
N GLY A 99 -9.49 10.37 2.22
CA GLY A 99 -8.89 10.88 3.43
C GLY A 99 -8.12 9.83 4.23
N SER A 100 -7.60 8.77 3.59
CA SER A 100 -6.82 7.72 4.23
C SER A 100 -7.54 7.12 5.45
N GLN A 101 -8.75 6.61 5.23
CA GLN A 101 -9.63 6.09 6.29
C GLN A 101 -8.88 5.18 7.27
N LEU A 102 -8.03 4.28 6.78
CA LEU A 102 -7.29 3.34 7.62
C LEU A 102 -6.38 4.03 8.65
N THR A 103 -5.73 5.14 8.30
CA THR A 103 -4.84 5.89 9.21
C THR A 103 -5.53 7.07 9.89
N ALA A 104 -6.78 7.37 9.53
CA ALA A 104 -7.57 8.46 10.11
C ALA A 104 -8.29 8.07 11.42
N HIS A 105 -8.43 6.77 11.69
CA HIS A 105 -9.20 6.23 12.82
C HIS A 105 -8.27 5.54 13.84
N PRO A 106 -8.09 6.09 15.05
CA PRO A 106 -7.18 5.52 16.05
C PRO A 106 -7.50 4.07 16.45
N GLU A 107 -8.78 3.68 16.44
CA GLU A 107 -9.23 2.31 16.74
C GLU A 107 -8.74 1.27 15.72
N TYR A 108 -8.34 1.72 14.52
CA TYR A 108 -7.76 0.87 13.49
C TYR A 108 -6.25 0.71 13.65
N ILE A 109 -5.61 1.37 14.61
CA ILE A 109 -4.16 1.31 14.81
C ILE A 109 -3.84 0.48 16.06
N SER A 110 -2.83 -0.37 15.93
CA SER A 110 -2.37 -1.24 17.01
C SER A 110 -1.57 -0.46 18.06
N GLY A 111 -1.22 -1.13 19.17
CA GLY A 111 -0.46 -0.53 20.27
C GLY A 111 0.95 -0.05 19.89
N ASP A 112 1.51 -0.53 18.77
CA ASP A 112 2.79 -0.03 18.25
C ASP A 112 2.67 1.33 17.53
N GLY A 113 1.44 1.81 17.32
CA GLY A 113 1.18 3.08 16.67
C GLY A 113 1.46 3.09 15.17
N PHE A 114 1.66 1.94 14.53
CA PHE A 114 2.01 1.83 13.11
C PHE A 114 1.12 0.80 12.38
N HIS A 115 1.08 -0.43 12.87
CA HIS A 115 0.34 -1.50 12.20
C HIS A 115 -1.17 -1.41 12.46
N PRO A 116 -2.01 -1.98 11.56
CA PRO A 116 -3.43 -2.09 11.84
C PRO A 116 -3.72 -2.92 13.10
N SER A 117 -4.71 -2.51 13.88
CA SER A 117 -5.33 -3.36 14.90
C SER A 117 -6.16 -4.47 14.23
N PRO A 118 -6.71 -5.45 14.97
CA PRO A 118 -7.67 -6.41 14.39
C PRO A 118 -8.84 -5.74 13.65
N ALA A 119 -9.39 -4.65 14.21
CA ALA A 119 -10.44 -3.88 13.53
C ALA A 119 -9.90 -3.17 12.27
N GLY A 120 -8.67 -2.65 12.33
CA GLY A 120 -8.00 -2.08 11.16
C GLY A 120 -7.77 -3.10 10.05
N TYR A 121 -7.38 -4.34 10.37
CA TYR A 121 -7.24 -5.41 9.39
C TYR A 121 -8.58 -5.81 8.77
N VAL A 122 -9.67 -5.82 9.53
CA VAL A 122 -11.03 -6.02 8.98
C VAL A 122 -11.36 -4.91 7.98
N GLN A 123 -11.10 -3.65 8.34
CA GLN A 123 -11.37 -2.53 7.44
C GLN A 123 -10.50 -2.57 6.18
N LEU A 124 -9.21 -2.91 6.31
CA LEU A 124 -8.32 -3.11 5.17
C LEU A 124 -8.82 -4.22 4.25
N ALA A 125 -9.25 -5.36 4.81
CA ALA A 125 -9.81 -6.46 4.05
C ALA A 125 -11.09 -6.05 3.29
N ASN A 126 -11.97 -5.26 3.93
CA ASN A 126 -13.16 -4.71 3.28
C ASN A 126 -12.80 -3.81 2.09
N ILE A 127 -11.78 -2.96 2.24
CA ILE A 127 -11.33 -2.06 1.16
C ILE A 127 -10.76 -2.88 -0.02
N PHE A 128 -9.94 -3.91 0.26
CA PHE A 128 -9.48 -4.84 -0.78
C PHE A 128 -10.64 -5.57 -1.45
N TRP A 129 -11.62 -6.02 -0.67
CA TRP A 129 -12.78 -6.75 -1.19
C TRP A 129 -13.58 -5.93 -2.18
N LEU A 130 -13.78 -4.63 -1.93
CA LEU A 130 -14.44 -3.73 -2.88
C LEU A 130 -13.71 -3.66 -4.23
N ALA A 131 -12.37 -3.63 -4.22
CA ALA A 131 -11.58 -3.67 -5.45
C ALA A 131 -11.64 -5.05 -6.13
N ILE A 132 -11.66 -6.13 -5.37
CA ILE A 132 -11.77 -7.49 -5.92
C ILE A 132 -13.12 -7.70 -6.63
N GLN A 133 -14.20 -7.14 -6.09
CA GLN A 133 -15.57 -7.31 -6.63
C GLN A 133 -15.93 -6.36 -7.78
N GLY A 134 -15.23 -5.22 -7.92
CA GLY A 134 -15.46 -4.24 -9.01
C GLY A 134 -14.96 -4.69 -10.37
#